data_AF-A0A5J5F1M0-F1
#
_entry.id   AF-A0A5J5F1M0-F1
#
_cell.length_a   1.000
_cell.length_b   1.000
_cell.length_c   1.000
_cell.angle_alpha   90.00
_cell.angle_beta   90.00
_cell.angle_gamma   90.00
#
_symmetry.space_group_name_H-M   'P 1'
#
loop_
_entity.id
_entity.type
_entity.pdbx_description
1 polymer ?
#
loop_
_entity_poly.entity_id
_entity_poly.type
_entity_poly.pdbx_seq_one_letter_code
_entity_poly.pdbx_strand_id
1 'polypeptide(L)'
;MPPKRQRKIEIYADTIDIFTGSPANSSSRPKRKQPDTEAASAAHPPKRQAFGPKSCNSRDTSFRQDDSFLDEKSGVKGSDENEGAGAGNSAKPVSALKTAFQPGNEIRKYLEAHDVDAKELASMVDCDKIQEVADIISKKELWTPSLVSCFADSMIEKLDLNLPASSDGFSIPEFPPAELLAPLFAQRRFTKLTTLNLRNNILSTDDIALLRLLPSLTTLDLCGTGITNMALYNLVCHRHTLTSLNISNNQGITDEARFVFRPLYRLTALFLRGTNISMPALRRLVIDDLPKGCRLLSIPAHAIETINNMQEKYAADIPAGYIEDPSKVEHATMPVLKRNLELHAKFNKDVQVTGTKVELVHRLKALLGNRYSDMRIVAVLGRAN
;
A
#
# COMPACT_ATOMS: atom_id res chain seq x y z
N MET A 1 -27.44 15.00 28.91
CA MET A 1 -27.18 15.30 27.48
C MET A 1 -27.13 13.98 26.73
N PRO A 2 -27.85 13.80 25.61
CA PRO A 2 -27.65 12.61 24.79
C PRO A 2 -26.20 12.63 24.25
N PRO A 3 -25.50 11.49 24.17
CA PRO A 3 -24.15 11.45 23.64
C PRO A 3 -24.16 11.98 22.20
N LYS A 4 -23.23 12.86 21.86
CA LYS A 4 -23.06 13.38 20.50
C LYS A 4 -22.92 12.18 19.57
N ARG A 5 -23.96 11.91 18.77
CA ARG A 5 -23.99 10.81 17.80
C ARG A 5 -22.80 11.01 16.86
N GLN A 6 -21.78 10.17 16.97
CA GLN A 6 -20.65 10.23 16.04
C GLN A 6 -21.22 10.06 14.64
N ARG A 7 -20.88 10.98 13.72
CA ARG A 7 -21.22 10.82 12.30
C ARG A 7 -20.68 9.47 11.86
N LYS A 8 -21.54 8.63 11.27
CA LYS A 8 -21.12 7.37 10.67
C LYS A 8 -19.97 7.68 9.73
N ILE A 9 -18.87 6.96 9.85
CA ILE A 9 -17.82 6.93 8.84
C ILE A 9 -18.50 6.33 7.62
N GLU A 10 -18.94 7.19 6.71
CA GLU A 10 -19.49 6.73 5.46
C GLU A 10 -18.38 6.07 4.65
N ILE A 11 -18.75 5.11 3.81
CA ILE A 11 -17.81 4.35 2.96
C ILE A 11 -17.19 5.24 1.86
N TYR A 12 -17.54 6.54 1.81
CA TYR A 12 -16.96 7.54 0.90
C TYR A 12 -15.45 7.65 1.17
N ALA A 13 -14.60 7.07 0.30
CA ALA A 13 -14.24 7.56 -1.03
C ALA A 13 -13.20 8.69 -1.02
N ASP A 14 -12.64 9.06 0.14
CA ASP A 14 -11.39 9.82 0.14
C ASP A 14 -10.21 8.85 -0.03
N THR A 15 -10.18 8.21 -1.20
CA THR A 15 -8.89 8.05 -1.84
C THR A 15 -8.58 9.48 -2.28
N ILE A 16 -7.86 10.24 -1.45
CA ILE A 16 -7.09 11.34 -2.00
C ILE A 16 -6.19 10.62 -2.99
N ASP A 17 -6.50 10.80 -4.27
CA ASP A 17 -5.56 10.39 -5.28
C ASP A 17 -4.30 11.21 -5.01
N ILE A 18 -3.27 10.52 -4.52
CA ILE A 18 -2.06 11.16 -4.03
C ILE A 18 -1.36 11.90 -5.19
N PHE A 19 -1.72 11.55 -6.43
CA PHE A 19 -1.29 12.22 -7.65
C PHE A 19 -2.08 13.48 -7.98
N THR A 20 -3.41 13.47 -7.87
CA THR A 20 -4.27 14.58 -8.33
C THR A 20 -4.81 15.46 -7.19
N GLY A 21 -4.60 15.09 -5.93
CA GLY A 21 -5.16 15.78 -4.76
C GLY A 21 -6.69 15.80 -4.73
N SER A 22 -7.32 15.03 -5.63
CA SER A 22 -8.76 14.98 -5.85
C SER A 22 -9.35 13.70 -5.26
N PRO A 23 -10.63 13.68 -4.86
CA PRO A 23 -11.30 12.45 -4.49
C PRO A 23 -11.32 11.51 -5.70
N ALA A 24 -10.78 10.30 -5.56
CA ALA A 24 -10.77 9.34 -6.66
C ALA A 24 -12.20 9.02 -7.09
N ASN A 25 -12.50 9.27 -8.36
CA ASN A 25 -13.78 8.92 -8.98
C ASN A 25 -13.94 7.40 -9.00
N SER A 26 -14.54 6.82 -7.97
CA SER A 26 -15.04 5.45 -8.02
C SER A 26 -16.52 5.46 -8.43
N SER A 27 -16.79 5.57 -9.72
CA SER A 27 -18.11 5.29 -10.28
C SER A 27 -18.31 3.78 -10.42
N SER A 28 -18.53 3.08 -9.31
CA SER A 28 -19.11 1.73 -9.35
C SER A 28 -19.76 1.39 -8.01
N ARG A 29 -21.04 1.77 -7.92
CA ARG A 29 -21.95 1.32 -6.86
C ARG A 29 -22.38 -0.12 -7.22
N PRO A 30 -21.98 -1.18 -6.48
CA PRO A 30 -22.57 -2.49 -6.71
C PRO A 30 -24.05 -2.43 -6.32
N LYS A 31 -24.94 -2.65 -7.30
CA LYS A 31 -26.38 -2.76 -7.06
C LYS A 31 -26.62 -3.96 -6.16
N ARG A 32 -27.26 -3.70 -5.03
CA ARG A 32 -27.76 -4.67 -4.05
C ARG A 32 -28.82 -5.54 -4.73
N LYS A 33 -28.49 -6.79 -5.11
CA LYS A 33 -29.51 -7.78 -5.49
C LYS A 33 -30.20 -8.27 -4.22
N GLN A 34 -31.52 -8.11 -4.16
CA GLN A 34 -32.37 -8.78 -3.17
C GLN A 34 -32.43 -10.28 -3.50
N PRO A 35 -32.48 -11.18 -2.50
CA PRO A 35 -32.77 -12.58 -2.75
C PRO A 35 -34.29 -12.78 -2.80
N ASP A 36 -34.78 -13.22 -3.95
CA ASP A 36 -36.13 -13.75 -4.08
C ASP A 36 -36.18 -15.16 -3.47
N THR A 37 -37.19 -15.35 -2.64
CA THR A 37 -37.64 -16.61 -2.06
C THR A 37 -38.28 -17.48 -3.14
N GLU A 38 -37.88 -18.74 -3.28
CA GLU A 38 -38.81 -19.83 -3.63
C GLU A 38 -38.24 -21.22 -3.31
N ALA A 39 -39.15 -22.11 -2.93
CA ALA A 39 -38.89 -23.33 -2.19
C ALA A 39 -38.80 -24.60 -3.06
N ALA A 40 -37.94 -25.51 -2.59
CA ALA A 40 -38.03 -26.99 -2.57
C ALA A 40 -38.48 -27.79 -3.81
N SER A 41 -37.59 -28.68 -4.27
CA SER A 41 -37.93 -30.10 -4.51
C SER A 41 -36.67 -30.99 -4.58
N ALA A 42 -36.83 -32.25 -4.17
CA ALA A 42 -35.82 -33.23 -3.78
C ALA A 42 -35.14 -33.98 -4.93
N ALA A 43 -33.87 -34.39 -4.74
CA ALA A 43 -33.29 -35.58 -5.38
C ALA A 43 -32.03 -36.08 -4.63
N HIS A 44 -31.93 -37.41 -4.48
CA HIS A 44 -30.92 -38.19 -3.75
C HIS A 44 -29.49 -38.18 -4.35
N PRO A 45 -28.46 -38.60 -3.57
CA PRO A 45 -27.04 -38.54 -3.98
C PRO A 45 -26.55 -39.86 -4.62
N PRO A 46 -25.52 -39.83 -5.48
CA PRO A 46 -24.76 -41.01 -5.83
C PRO A 46 -23.43 -41.14 -5.08
N LYS A 47 -22.95 -42.37 -5.08
CA LYS A 47 -22.02 -43.03 -4.17
C LYS A 47 -20.53 -42.73 -4.43
N ARG A 48 -19.75 -42.98 -3.39
CA ARG A 48 -18.28 -43.00 -3.27
C ARG A 48 -17.56 -43.80 -4.37
N GLN A 49 -16.37 -43.34 -4.74
CA GLN A 49 -15.23 -44.19 -5.11
C GLN A 49 -14.00 -43.81 -4.28
N ALA A 50 -13.34 -44.83 -3.77
CA ALA A 50 -12.14 -44.76 -2.94
C ALA A 50 -10.91 -45.14 -3.78
N PHE A 51 -9.79 -44.45 -3.57
CA PHE A 51 -8.46 -44.95 -3.91
C PHE A 51 -7.58 -44.89 -2.66
N GLY A 52 -6.93 -46.03 -2.39
CA GLY A 52 -6.24 -46.35 -1.15
C GLY A 52 -4.82 -45.77 -1.00
N PRO A 53 -4.14 -46.13 0.11
CA PRO A 53 -2.91 -45.49 0.55
C PRO A 53 -1.65 -46.20 0.04
N LYS A 54 -0.58 -45.45 -0.19
CA LYS A 54 0.80 -45.96 -0.28
C LYS A 54 1.68 -45.03 0.57
N SER A 55 2.03 -45.45 1.78
CA SER A 55 3.23 -46.25 2.13
C SER A 55 4.39 -45.35 2.54
N CYS A 56 4.64 -45.32 3.85
CA CYS A 56 5.80 -44.72 4.49
C CYS A 56 6.92 -45.76 4.61
N ASN A 57 8.17 -45.34 4.37
CA ASN A 57 9.41 -45.82 5.00
C ASN A 57 10.49 -44.77 4.62
N SER A 58 11.05 -44.00 5.57
CA SER A 58 12.16 -44.33 6.49
C SER A 58 13.43 -44.72 5.71
N ARG A 59 14.62 -44.12 5.88
CA ARG A 59 15.36 -43.76 7.09
C ARG A 59 16.57 -42.85 6.74
N ASP A 60 16.91 -42.02 7.73
CA ASP A 60 18.23 -41.70 8.30
C ASP A 60 19.50 -41.39 7.48
N THR A 61 20.29 -40.58 8.18
CA THR A 61 21.75 -40.31 8.11
C THR A 61 22.15 -39.09 7.30
N SER A 62 23.24 -38.40 7.64
CA SER A 62 23.64 -37.67 8.84
C SER A 62 24.92 -36.90 8.46
N PHE A 63 25.20 -35.82 9.18
CA PHE A 63 26.54 -35.23 9.38
C PHE A 63 27.28 -34.44 8.27
N ARG A 64 27.96 -33.39 8.79
CA ARG A 64 29.05 -32.52 8.26
C ARG A 64 28.58 -31.31 7.44
N GLN A 65 28.67 -30.05 7.91
CA GLN A 65 29.75 -29.31 8.61
C GLN A 65 31.04 -29.30 7.78
N ASP A 66 31.35 -28.18 7.12
CA ASP A 66 32.69 -27.57 7.17
C ASP A 66 32.77 -26.22 6.45
N ASP A 67 33.57 -25.37 7.09
CA ASP A 67 33.97 -23.99 6.82
C ASP A 67 34.92 -23.82 5.62
N SER A 68 35.01 -22.58 5.11
CA SER A 68 36.20 -21.85 4.58
C SER A 68 35.72 -20.84 3.52
N PHE A 69 35.80 -19.51 3.67
CA PHE A 69 36.93 -18.63 3.98
C PHE A 69 38.11 -18.83 3.01
N LEU A 70 38.25 -17.93 2.03
CA LEU A 70 39.47 -17.14 1.79
C LEU A 70 39.29 -16.11 0.66
N ASP A 71 39.74 -14.89 0.99
CA ASP A 71 40.08 -13.78 0.11
C ASP A 71 41.10 -14.17 -0.97
N GLU A 72 41.01 -13.55 -2.15
CA GLU A 72 42.20 -13.27 -2.94
C GLU A 72 42.06 -11.94 -3.71
N LYS A 73 42.83 -10.94 -3.25
CA LYS A 73 43.19 -9.75 -4.01
C LYS A 73 44.34 -10.11 -4.95
N SER A 74 44.27 -9.69 -6.20
CA SER A 74 45.46 -9.40 -7.00
C SER A 74 45.22 -8.15 -7.85
N GLY A 75 46.15 -7.21 -7.75
CA GLY A 75 46.25 -6.04 -8.62
C GLY A 75 47.49 -6.16 -9.49
N VAL A 76 47.43 -5.60 -10.70
CA VAL A 76 48.62 -5.27 -11.50
C VAL A 76 48.36 -3.99 -12.31
N LYS A 77 49.39 -3.14 -12.31
CA LYS A 77 49.71 -1.91 -13.07
C LYS A 77 49.32 -2.00 -14.57
N GLY A 78 49.04 -0.95 -15.33
CA GLY A 78 49.55 0.43 -15.35
C GLY A 78 50.44 0.61 -16.59
N SER A 79 49.97 1.36 -17.59
CA SER A 79 50.76 1.92 -18.70
C SER A 79 50.04 3.11 -19.34
N ASP A 80 50.66 4.28 -19.23
CA ASP A 80 50.35 5.51 -19.93
C ASP A 80 50.75 5.43 -21.41
N GLU A 81 49.90 5.92 -22.31
CA GLU A 81 50.34 6.62 -23.52
C GLU A 81 49.41 7.82 -23.77
N ASN A 82 50.04 8.96 -24.00
CA ASN A 82 49.48 10.28 -24.22
C ASN A 82 49.72 10.64 -25.68
N GLU A 83 48.70 11.09 -26.41
CA GLU A 83 48.74 12.20 -27.38
C GLU A 83 47.46 12.26 -28.23
N GLY A 84 46.96 13.47 -28.48
CA GLY A 84 45.98 13.72 -29.53
C GLY A 84 44.89 14.74 -29.19
N ALA A 85 45.28 16.01 -29.06
CA ALA A 85 44.34 17.13 -29.09
C ALA A 85 43.59 17.15 -30.44
N GLY A 86 42.30 16.84 -30.40
CA GLY A 86 41.37 17.01 -31.51
C GLY A 86 40.14 17.75 -31.02
N ALA A 87 40.10 19.07 -31.23
CA ALA A 87 38.91 19.88 -31.05
C ALA A 87 37.86 19.48 -32.10
N GLY A 88 37.03 18.49 -31.76
CA GLY A 88 35.85 18.10 -32.52
C GLY A 88 34.61 18.46 -31.71
N ASN A 89 33.75 19.31 -32.28
CA ASN A 89 32.45 19.73 -31.75
C ASN A 89 31.77 18.66 -30.88
N SER A 90 31.77 18.84 -29.56
CA SER A 90 30.89 18.10 -28.66
C SER A 90 29.49 18.67 -28.79
N ALA A 91 28.79 18.25 -29.86
CA ALA A 91 27.35 18.38 -29.92
C ALA A 91 26.80 17.72 -28.65
N LYS A 92 26.19 18.51 -27.76
CA LYS A 92 25.50 17.99 -26.57
C LYS A 92 24.60 16.84 -27.03
N PRO A 93 24.63 15.66 -26.37
CA PRO A 93 23.79 14.55 -26.77
C PRO A 93 22.35 15.06 -26.81
N VAL A 94 21.73 15.01 -28.00
CA VAL A 94 20.33 15.39 -28.15
C VAL A 94 19.57 14.49 -27.20
N SER A 95 18.89 15.07 -26.21
CA SER A 95 18.13 14.30 -25.21
C SER A 95 17.23 13.30 -25.94
N ALA A 96 17.22 12.04 -25.52
CA ALA A 96 16.44 10.98 -26.15
C ALA A 96 14.97 11.39 -26.39
N LEU A 97 14.45 12.21 -25.48
CA LEU A 97 13.15 12.85 -25.54
C LEU A 97 12.99 13.78 -26.76
N LYS A 98 13.92 14.72 -26.99
CA LYS A 98 13.91 15.57 -28.21
C LYS A 98 13.93 14.74 -29.50
N THR A 99 14.63 13.61 -29.52
CA THR A 99 14.65 12.69 -30.68
C THR A 99 13.33 11.93 -30.84
N ALA A 100 12.68 11.57 -29.74
CA ALA A 100 11.39 10.86 -29.72
C ALA A 100 10.25 11.67 -30.37
N PHE A 101 10.28 13.00 -30.22
CA PHE A 101 9.26 13.91 -30.76
C PHE A 101 9.64 14.50 -32.15
N GLN A 102 10.76 14.08 -32.76
CA GLN A 102 11.11 14.52 -34.12
C GLN A 102 10.13 13.98 -35.18
N PRO A 103 9.91 14.71 -36.29
CA PRO A 103 9.10 14.24 -37.42
C PRO A 103 9.61 12.89 -37.93
N GLY A 104 8.71 11.92 -38.11
CA GLY A 104 9.04 10.59 -38.63
C GLY A 104 9.40 9.53 -37.58
N ASN A 105 9.54 9.90 -36.30
CA ASN A 105 9.73 8.94 -35.22
C ASN A 105 8.44 8.12 -34.96
N GLU A 106 8.57 6.83 -34.68
CA GLU A 106 7.45 5.94 -34.36
C GLU A 106 6.68 6.38 -33.12
N ILE A 107 7.37 6.92 -32.10
CA ILE A 107 6.72 7.45 -30.88
C ILE A 107 5.81 8.63 -31.24
N ARG A 108 6.30 9.54 -32.08
CA ARG A 108 5.50 10.67 -32.55
C ARG A 108 4.29 10.22 -33.37
N LYS A 109 4.46 9.28 -34.30
CA LYS A 109 3.35 8.71 -35.08
C LYS A 109 2.30 8.07 -34.18
N TYR A 110 2.73 7.34 -33.14
CA TYR A 110 1.85 6.73 -32.16
C TYR A 110 1.03 7.78 -31.40
N LEU A 111 1.66 8.87 -30.96
CA LEU A 111 0.94 9.97 -30.28
C LEU A 111 -0.03 10.69 -31.21
N GLU A 112 0.39 10.98 -32.46
CA GLU A 112 -0.48 11.61 -33.47
C GLU A 112 -1.67 10.72 -33.83
N ALA A 113 -1.51 9.40 -33.83
CA ALA A 113 -2.61 8.44 -34.05
C ALA A 113 -3.64 8.41 -32.92
N HIS A 114 -3.28 8.86 -31.71
CA HIS A 114 -4.14 8.89 -30.53
C HIS A 114 -4.64 10.30 -30.17
N ASP A 115 -4.73 11.19 -31.18
CA ASP A 115 -5.29 12.54 -31.05
C ASP A 115 -4.53 13.41 -30.02
N VAL A 116 -3.19 13.28 -30.01
CA VAL A 116 -2.28 14.14 -29.24
C VAL A 116 -1.51 15.02 -30.20
N ASP A 117 -1.54 16.35 -29.98
CA ASP A 117 -0.76 17.29 -30.77
C ASP A 117 0.73 17.16 -30.44
N ALA A 118 1.40 16.26 -31.15
CA ALA A 118 2.82 16.01 -30.97
C ALA A 118 3.70 17.23 -31.34
N LYS A 119 3.18 18.21 -32.08
CA LYS A 119 3.90 19.47 -32.34
C LYS A 119 3.89 20.36 -31.10
N GLU A 120 2.76 20.43 -30.41
CA GLU A 120 2.66 21.12 -29.12
C GLU A 120 3.58 20.46 -28.09
N LEU A 121 3.55 19.13 -27.95
CA LEU A 121 4.45 18.41 -27.05
C LEU A 121 5.93 18.63 -27.41
N ALA A 122 6.30 18.58 -28.69
CA ALA A 122 7.67 18.89 -29.12
C ALA A 122 8.09 20.31 -28.71
N SER A 123 7.21 21.31 -28.87
CA SER A 123 7.46 22.67 -28.44
C SER A 123 7.61 22.80 -26.92
N MET A 124 6.84 22.03 -26.13
CA MET A 124 6.95 22.00 -24.67
C MET A 124 8.27 21.38 -24.22
N VAL A 125 8.73 20.32 -24.89
CA VAL A 125 10.04 19.70 -24.67
C VAL A 125 11.17 20.68 -24.96
N ASP A 126 11.04 21.50 -26.00
CA ASP A 126 12.02 22.54 -26.31
C ASP A 126 12.02 23.70 -25.31
N CYS A 127 10.88 23.97 -24.66
CA CYS A 127 10.75 24.93 -23.57
C CYS A 127 11.09 24.36 -22.17
N ASP A 128 11.68 23.15 -22.08
CA ASP A 128 12.04 22.47 -20.82
C ASP A 128 10.85 22.14 -19.89
N LYS A 129 9.63 22.07 -20.44
CA LYS A 129 8.38 21.73 -19.71
C LYS A 129 8.13 20.22 -19.69
N ILE A 130 9.16 19.43 -19.36
CA ILE A 130 9.13 17.96 -19.50
C ILE A 130 8.07 17.30 -18.59
N GLN A 131 7.84 17.85 -17.39
CA GLN A 131 6.80 17.33 -16.47
C GLN A 131 5.39 17.53 -17.03
N GLU A 132 5.11 18.68 -17.66
CA GLU A 132 3.79 18.93 -18.28
C GLU A 132 3.51 17.93 -19.41
N VAL A 133 4.54 17.57 -20.19
CA VAL A 133 4.45 16.54 -21.24
C VAL A 133 4.13 15.17 -20.63
N ALA A 134 4.83 14.78 -19.56
CA ALA A 134 4.55 13.53 -18.84
C ALA A 134 3.10 13.51 -18.31
N ASP A 135 2.62 14.62 -17.74
CA ASP A 135 1.27 14.74 -17.22
C ASP A 135 0.20 14.62 -18.31
N ILE A 136 0.44 15.17 -19.51
CA ILE A 136 -0.45 15.02 -20.67
C ILE A 136 -0.50 13.56 -21.13
N ILE A 137 0.66 12.89 -21.23
CA ILE A 137 0.75 11.47 -21.59
C ILE A 137 0.01 10.60 -20.57
N SER A 138 0.21 10.84 -19.27
CA SER A 138 -0.48 10.14 -18.19
C SER A 138 -2.01 10.33 -18.25
N LYS A 139 -2.50 11.56 -18.51
CA LYS A 139 -3.94 11.82 -18.66
C LYS A 139 -4.59 11.09 -19.83
N LYS A 140 -3.82 10.80 -20.86
CA LYS A 140 -4.26 10.08 -22.06
C LYS A 140 -4.00 8.57 -21.98
N GLU A 141 -3.32 8.10 -20.92
CA GLU A 141 -2.96 6.69 -20.70
C GLU A 141 -2.09 6.10 -21.83
N LEU A 142 -1.23 6.90 -22.45
CA LEU A 142 -0.45 6.52 -23.66
C LEU A 142 0.98 6.05 -23.37
N TRP A 143 1.25 5.56 -22.16
CA TRP A 143 2.60 5.11 -21.81
C TRP A 143 2.98 3.82 -22.52
N THR A 144 4.17 3.83 -23.12
CA THR A 144 4.80 2.64 -23.69
C THR A 144 6.21 2.49 -23.11
N PRO A 145 6.81 1.27 -23.08
CA PRO A 145 8.17 1.06 -22.59
C PRO A 145 9.21 1.99 -23.25
N SER A 146 9.06 2.21 -24.56
CA SER A 146 9.90 3.13 -25.33
C SER A 146 9.74 4.58 -24.89
N LEU A 147 8.51 5.02 -24.62
CA LEU A 147 8.24 6.36 -24.14
C LEU A 147 8.79 6.58 -22.74
N VAL A 148 8.58 5.65 -21.80
CA VAL A 148 9.17 5.71 -20.45
C VAL A 148 10.70 5.81 -20.53
N SER A 149 11.33 5.03 -21.42
CA SER A 149 12.79 5.08 -21.65
C SER A 149 13.29 6.45 -22.13
N CYS A 150 12.47 7.22 -22.84
CA CYS A 150 12.83 8.57 -23.29
C CYS A 150 12.86 9.57 -22.13
N PHE A 151 12.04 9.37 -21.09
CA PHE A 151 11.99 10.19 -19.88
C PHE A 151 13.04 9.80 -18.83
N ALA A 152 13.76 8.71 -19.04
CA ALA A 152 14.58 8.11 -18.00
C ALA A 152 15.80 8.96 -17.56
N ASP A 153 16.32 9.82 -18.44
CA ASP A 153 17.38 10.79 -18.10
C ASP A 153 16.83 12.20 -17.80
N SER A 154 15.51 12.36 -17.82
CA SER A 154 14.87 13.65 -17.55
C SER A 154 14.78 13.94 -16.06
N MET A 155 14.59 15.22 -15.73
CA MET A 155 14.47 15.70 -14.34
C MET A 155 13.02 15.63 -13.83
N ILE A 156 12.20 14.73 -14.36
CA ILE A 156 10.81 14.59 -13.89
C ILE A 156 10.77 14.15 -12.43
N GLU A 157 9.81 14.71 -11.71
CA GLU A 157 9.60 14.42 -10.29
C GLU A 157 8.40 13.47 -10.10
N LYS A 158 7.45 13.47 -11.04
CA LYS A 158 6.25 12.66 -10.98
C LYS A 158 6.09 11.81 -12.23
N LEU A 159 5.74 10.55 -12.03
CA LEU A 159 5.44 9.63 -13.12
C LEU A 159 4.23 8.77 -12.75
N ASP A 160 3.18 8.87 -13.56
CA ASP A 160 1.98 8.07 -13.40
C ASP A 160 1.90 7.00 -14.48
N LEU A 161 2.07 5.74 -14.08
CA LEU A 161 1.98 4.54 -14.91
C LEU A 161 0.77 3.67 -14.51
N ASN A 162 -0.30 4.27 -14.00
CA ASN A 162 -1.53 3.55 -13.69
C ASN A 162 -2.08 2.82 -14.92
N LEU A 163 -2.44 1.55 -14.74
CA LEU A 163 -3.19 0.82 -15.75
C LEU A 163 -4.70 0.98 -15.46
N PRO A 164 -5.56 1.10 -16.48
CA PRO A 164 -7.00 1.17 -16.25
C PRO A 164 -7.44 -0.10 -15.51
N ALA A 165 -8.15 0.08 -14.39
CA ALA A 165 -8.75 -1.03 -13.66
C ALA A 165 -9.77 -1.66 -14.61
N SER A 166 -9.45 -2.81 -15.19
CA SER A 166 -10.36 -3.51 -16.10
C SER A 166 -11.66 -3.77 -15.35
N SER A 167 -12.74 -3.09 -15.74
CA SER A 167 -14.06 -3.26 -15.12
C SER A 167 -14.56 -4.70 -15.26
N ASP A 168 -14.02 -5.41 -16.26
CA ASP A 168 -14.55 -6.67 -16.74
C ASP A 168 -13.56 -7.84 -16.56
N GLY A 169 -12.34 -7.62 -16.03
CA GLY A 169 -11.36 -8.69 -15.80
C GLY A 169 -10.77 -9.35 -17.07
N PHE A 170 -11.11 -8.85 -18.26
CA PHE A 170 -10.68 -9.43 -19.55
C PHE A 170 -9.87 -8.47 -20.44
N SER A 171 -9.66 -7.22 -20.04
CA SER A 171 -8.76 -6.32 -20.78
C SER A 171 -7.31 -6.72 -20.49
N ILE A 172 -6.72 -7.46 -21.42
CA ILE A 172 -5.29 -7.77 -21.41
C ILE A 172 -4.58 -6.45 -21.73
N PRO A 173 -3.65 -5.98 -20.88
CA PRO A 173 -2.81 -4.84 -21.21
C PRO A 173 -2.12 -5.06 -22.56
N GLU A 174 -1.94 -4.02 -23.37
CA GLU A 174 -1.26 -4.15 -24.68
C GLU A 174 0.14 -4.80 -24.57
N PHE A 175 0.78 -4.64 -23.41
CA PHE A 175 2.08 -5.23 -23.06
C PHE A 175 2.09 -5.69 -21.59
N PRO A 176 2.91 -6.71 -21.23
CA PRO A 176 3.06 -7.14 -19.85
C PRO A 176 3.52 -5.98 -18.95
N PRO A 177 2.99 -5.81 -17.72
CA PRO A 177 3.41 -4.73 -16.81
C PRO A 177 4.92 -4.68 -16.57
N ALA A 178 5.59 -5.84 -16.50
CA ALA A 178 7.03 -5.92 -16.34
C ALA A 178 7.81 -5.19 -17.46
N GLU A 179 7.28 -5.20 -18.69
CA GLU A 179 7.93 -4.54 -19.84
C GLU A 179 7.81 -3.01 -19.75
N LEU A 180 6.67 -2.49 -19.27
CA LEU A 180 6.48 -1.06 -19.02
C LEU A 180 7.43 -0.52 -17.95
N LEU A 181 7.70 -1.34 -16.94
CA LEU A 181 8.47 -0.94 -15.76
C LEU A 181 9.97 -1.18 -15.90
N ALA A 182 10.39 -2.07 -16.83
CA ALA A 182 11.80 -2.35 -17.09
C ALA A 182 12.67 -1.07 -17.24
N PRO A 183 12.23 0.01 -17.92
CA PRO A 183 13.01 1.24 -18.02
C PRO A 183 13.22 1.98 -16.68
N LEU A 184 12.30 1.84 -15.71
CA LEU A 184 12.44 2.44 -14.38
C LEU A 184 13.54 1.77 -13.56
N PHE A 185 13.79 0.49 -13.83
CA PHE A 185 14.72 -0.32 -13.06
C PHE A 185 16.13 -0.39 -13.65
N ALA A 186 16.39 0.40 -14.70
CA ALA A 186 17.75 0.64 -15.16
C ALA A 186 18.50 1.54 -14.16
N GLN A 187 19.75 1.19 -13.84
CA GLN A 187 20.55 1.94 -12.87
C GLN A 187 20.74 3.40 -13.29
N ARG A 188 20.73 4.31 -12.29
CA ARG A 188 20.98 5.76 -12.42
C ARG A 188 19.96 6.53 -13.27
N ARG A 189 18.78 5.96 -13.53
CA ARG A 189 17.68 6.66 -14.21
C ARG A 189 16.67 7.18 -13.19
N PHE A 190 15.88 8.19 -13.57
CA PHE A 190 14.83 8.77 -12.73
C PHE A 190 15.29 9.21 -11.32
N THR A 191 16.52 9.73 -11.20
CA THR A 191 17.12 10.06 -9.88
C THR A 191 16.39 11.18 -9.12
N LYS A 192 15.61 12.01 -9.83
CA LYS A 192 14.77 13.08 -9.28
C LYS A 192 13.34 12.67 -9.00
N LEU A 193 12.96 11.43 -9.34
CA LEU A 193 11.59 10.97 -9.18
C LEU A 193 11.23 10.88 -7.69
N THR A 194 10.24 11.66 -7.28
CA THR A 194 9.71 11.71 -5.92
C THR A 194 8.35 11.05 -5.81
N THR A 195 7.57 11.04 -6.88
CA THR A 195 6.19 10.54 -6.91
C THR A 195 6.01 9.51 -8.01
N LEU A 196 5.58 8.30 -7.65
CA LEU A 196 5.38 7.20 -8.59
C LEU A 196 4.02 6.54 -8.38
N ASN A 197 3.21 6.46 -9.44
CA ASN A 197 1.95 5.72 -9.47
C ASN A 197 2.14 4.43 -10.27
N LEU A 198 1.97 3.28 -9.61
CA LEU A 198 1.97 1.95 -10.25
C LEU A 198 0.62 1.25 -10.07
N ARG A 199 -0.45 2.02 -9.80
CA ARG A 199 -1.77 1.46 -9.54
C ARG A 199 -2.22 0.48 -10.64
N ASN A 200 -2.86 -0.60 -10.20
CA ASN A 200 -3.37 -1.70 -11.03
C ASN A 200 -2.34 -2.44 -11.89
N ASN A 201 -1.03 -2.19 -11.72
CA ASN A 201 0.00 -3.02 -12.33
C ASN A 201 0.19 -4.28 -11.50
N ILE A 202 0.08 -5.47 -12.10
CA ILE A 202 0.38 -6.72 -11.37
C ILE A 202 1.90 -6.79 -11.18
N LEU A 203 2.35 -6.70 -9.93
CA LEU A 203 3.77 -6.64 -9.56
C LEU A 203 4.19 -7.87 -8.75
N SER A 204 5.37 -8.39 -9.08
CA SER A 204 6.05 -9.40 -8.27
C SER A 204 6.82 -8.75 -7.10
N THR A 205 7.27 -9.59 -6.16
CA THR A 205 8.17 -9.17 -5.08
C THR A 205 9.48 -8.59 -5.62
N ASP A 206 9.97 -9.12 -6.74
CA ASP A 206 11.23 -8.71 -7.37
C ASP A 206 11.10 -7.33 -8.02
N ASP A 207 9.95 -7.04 -8.65
CA ASP A 207 9.66 -5.72 -9.20
C ASP A 207 9.70 -4.63 -8.11
N ILE A 208 9.11 -4.92 -6.95
CA ILE A 208 9.14 -4.00 -5.80
C ILE A 208 10.56 -3.87 -5.21
N ALA A 209 11.38 -4.92 -5.27
CA ALA A 209 12.77 -4.87 -4.82
C ALA A 209 13.61 -3.87 -5.62
N LEU A 210 13.25 -3.61 -6.88
CA LEU A 210 13.93 -2.69 -7.78
C LEU A 210 13.63 -1.21 -7.47
N LEU A 211 12.60 -0.91 -6.67
CA LEU A 211 12.32 0.47 -6.23
C LEU A 211 13.49 1.10 -5.46
N ARG A 212 14.42 0.28 -4.90
CA ARG A 212 15.68 0.76 -4.30
C ARG A 212 16.51 1.65 -5.23
N LEU A 213 16.31 1.53 -6.55
CA LEU A 213 16.99 2.33 -7.58
C LEU A 213 16.42 3.74 -7.71
N LEU A 214 15.31 4.05 -7.03
CA LEU A 214 14.64 5.34 -7.00
C LEU A 214 14.78 5.99 -5.61
N PRO A 215 15.99 6.44 -5.22
CA PRO A 215 16.31 6.80 -3.84
C PRO A 215 15.54 8.03 -3.31
N SER A 216 14.97 8.84 -4.20
CA SER A 216 14.29 10.09 -3.87
C SER A 216 12.78 9.93 -3.66
N LEU A 217 12.23 8.71 -3.75
CA LEU A 217 10.79 8.47 -3.63
C LEU A 217 10.22 8.92 -2.28
N THR A 218 9.25 9.83 -2.34
CA THR A 218 8.46 10.33 -1.21
C THR A 218 7.03 9.81 -1.24
N THR A 219 6.46 9.64 -2.44
CA THR A 219 5.07 9.24 -2.64
C THR A 219 5.01 8.02 -3.55
N LEU A 220 4.34 6.97 -3.09
CA LEU A 220 4.21 5.72 -3.84
C LEU A 220 2.77 5.19 -3.78
N ASP A 221 2.19 4.95 -4.95
CA ASP A 221 0.90 4.27 -5.09
C ASP A 221 1.08 2.87 -5.70
N LEU A 222 0.77 1.85 -4.89
CA LEU A 222 0.76 0.42 -5.23
C LEU A 222 -0.66 -0.16 -5.12
N CYS A 223 -1.71 0.66 -5.27
CA CYS A 223 -3.07 0.21 -5.14
C CYS A 223 -3.41 -0.86 -6.19
N GLY A 224 -3.97 -1.99 -5.75
CA GLY A 224 -4.44 -3.05 -6.64
C GLY A 224 -3.33 -3.73 -7.45
N THR A 225 -2.11 -3.80 -6.91
CA THR A 225 -0.94 -4.35 -7.60
C THR A 225 -0.72 -5.86 -7.37
N GLY A 226 -1.53 -6.48 -6.50
CA GLY A 226 -1.42 -7.90 -6.16
C GLY A 226 -0.28 -8.23 -5.19
N ILE A 227 0.41 -7.23 -4.63
CA ILE A 227 1.54 -7.43 -3.73
C ILE A 227 1.12 -8.09 -2.40
N THR A 228 2.10 -8.72 -1.76
CA THR A 228 1.94 -9.40 -0.46
C THR A 228 2.85 -8.79 0.62
N ASN A 229 2.76 -9.29 1.86
CA ASN A 229 3.64 -8.87 2.96
C ASN A 229 5.13 -8.90 2.58
N MET A 230 5.57 -9.90 1.80
CA MET A 230 6.97 -10.07 1.41
C MET A 230 7.48 -8.89 0.59
N ALA A 231 6.68 -8.40 -0.36
CA ALA A 231 7.04 -7.25 -1.18
C ALA A 231 7.17 -5.96 -0.35
N LEU A 232 6.36 -5.79 0.69
CA LEU A 232 6.44 -4.59 1.54
C LEU A 232 7.78 -4.45 2.25
N TYR A 233 8.44 -5.54 2.65
CA TYR A 233 9.76 -5.47 3.30
C TYR A 233 10.81 -4.78 2.43
N ASN A 234 10.69 -4.85 1.11
CA ASN A 234 11.59 -4.16 0.19
C ASN A 234 11.45 -2.62 0.28
N LEU A 235 10.31 -2.09 0.76
CA LEU A 235 10.10 -0.64 0.90
C LEU A 235 10.91 -0.01 2.04
N VAL A 236 11.49 -0.81 2.94
CA VAL A 236 12.32 -0.33 4.07
C VAL A 236 13.56 0.45 3.56
N CYS A 237 13.98 0.24 2.31
CA CYS A 237 15.04 1.05 1.71
C CYS A 237 14.69 2.54 1.63
N HIS A 238 13.39 2.90 1.55
CA HIS A 238 12.90 4.28 1.49
C HIS A 238 12.51 4.86 2.86
N ARG A 239 12.95 4.24 3.97
CA ARG A 239 12.64 4.70 5.34
C ARG A 239 12.93 6.18 5.62
N HIS A 240 13.86 6.78 4.87
CA HIS A 240 14.33 8.16 5.02
C HIS A 240 13.62 9.17 4.09
N THR A 241 12.78 8.69 3.18
CA THR A 241 12.19 9.53 2.12
C THR A 241 10.68 9.36 2.01
N LEU A 242 10.15 8.14 2.16
CA LEU A 242 8.74 7.84 1.94
C LEU A 242 7.84 8.52 3.00
N THR A 243 6.96 9.40 2.54
CA THR A 243 6.01 10.16 3.35
C THR A 243 4.56 9.75 3.09
N SER A 244 4.26 9.19 1.91
CA SER A 244 2.91 8.72 1.55
C SER A 244 2.99 7.38 0.84
N LEU A 245 2.20 6.41 1.31
CA LEU A 245 2.14 5.06 0.77
C LEU A 245 0.68 4.59 0.63
N ASN A 246 0.27 4.30 -0.61
CA ASN A 246 -0.99 3.63 -0.88
C ASN A 246 -0.76 2.17 -1.25
N ILE A 247 -1.29 1.26 -0.44
CA ILE A 247 -1.24 -0.20 -0.69
C ILE A 247 -2.64 -0.78 -0.71
N SER A 248 -3.64 0.05 -1.01
CA SER A 248 -5.03 -0.35 -1.01
C SER A 248 -5.32 -1.46 -2.03
N ASN A 249 -6.37 -2.23 -1.83
CA ASN A 249 -6.84 -3.30 -2.71
C ASN A 249 -5.80 -4.41 -2.98
N ASN A 250 -4.87 -4.63 -2.04
CA ASN A 250 -3.95 -5.76 -2.05
C ASN A 250 -4.35 -6.76 -0.96
N GLN A 251 -5.12 -7.79 -1.34
CA GLN A 251 -5.67 -8.77 -0.39
C GLN A 251 -4.60 -9.67 0.25
N GLY A 252 -3.44 -9.81 -0.40
CA GLY A 252 -2.29 -10.55 0.11
C GLY A 252 -1.54 -9.85 1.26
N ILE A 253 -1.96 -8.64 1.63
CA ILE A 253 -1.43 -7.88 2.76
C ILE A 253 -2.24 -8.23 4.02
N THR A 254 -1.58 -8.83 5.00
CA THR A 254 -2.19 -9.33 6.25
C THR A 254 -1.55 -8.69 7.48
N ASP A 255 -1.92 -9.16 8.67
CA ASP A 255 -1.48 -8.65 9.97
C ASP A 255 0.05 -8.55 10.17
N GLU A 256 0.84 -9.32 9.42
CA GLU A 256 2.31 -9.29 9.51
C GLU A 256 2.91 -8.02 8.92
N ALA A 257 2.21 -7.37 7.99
CA ALA A 257 2.66 -6.14 7.35
C ALA A 257 2.88 -4.98 8.34
N ARG A 258 2.27 -5.04 9.54
CA ARG A 258 2.40 -3.99 10.56
C ARG A 258 3.85 -3.64 10.88
N PHE A 259 4.73 -4.63 10.91
CA PHE A 259 6.12 -4.46 11.31
C PHE A 259 6.94 -3.66 10.28
N VAL A 260 6.49 -3.64 9.02
CA VAL A 260 7.15 -2.92 7.93
C VAL A 260 6.94 -1.41 8.06
N PHE A 261 5.83 -0.94 8.63
CA PHE A 261 5.55 0.49 8.72
C PHE A 261 6.40 1.19 9.79
N ARG A 262 6.78 0.47 10.85
CA ARG A 262 7.60 0.98 11.95
C ARG A 262 8.92 1.64 11.51
N PRO A 263 9.76 1.02 10.65
CA PRO A 263 10.98 1.65 10.16
C PRO A 263 10.74 2.84 9.23
N LEU A 264 9.55 3.00 8.61
CA LEU A 264 9.22 4.10 7.70
C LEU A 264 8.88 5.39 8.47
N TYR A 265 9.83 5.91 9.24
CA TYR A 265 9.56 6.94 10.25
C TYR A 265 9.11 8.30 9.70
N ARG A 266 9.28 8.57 8.39
CA ARG A 266 8.76 9.78 7.72
C ARG A 266 7.35 9.62 7.17
N LEU A 267 6.74 8.43 7.28
CA LEU A 267 5.41 8.18 6.77
C LEU A 267 4.38 9.04 7.52
N THR A 268 3.64 9.84 6.74
CA THR A 268 2.59 10.74 7.20
C THR A 268 1.20 10.29 6.76
N ALA A 269 1.14 9.55 5.64
CA ALA A 269 -0.07 9.01 5.05
C ALA A 269 0.10 7.52 4.68
N LEU A 270 -0.88 6.70 5.08
CA LEU A 270 -0.93 5.27 4.80
C LEU A 270 -2.35 4.85 4.43
N PHE A 271 -2.50 4.18 3.29
CA PHE A 271 -3.81 3.73 2.82
C PHE A 271 -3.90 2.20 2.77
N LEU A 272 -4.78 1.62 3.61
CA LEU A 272 -4.92 0.17 3.81
C LEU A 272 -6.28 -0.39 3.36
N ARG A 273 -7.09 0.37 2.62
CA ARG A 273 -8.42 -0.07 2.18
C ARG A 273 -8.29 -1.35 1.35
N GLY A 274 -9.20 -2.31 1.51
CA GLY A 274 -9.17 -3.53 0.69
C GLY A 274 -7.98 -4.47 0.94
N THR A 275 -7.23 -4.26 2.02
CA THR A 275 -6.25 -5.24 2.55
C THR A 275 -6.93 -6.19 3.54
N ASN A 276 -6.23 -7.26 3.92
CA ASN A 276 -6.71 -8.26 4.87
C ASN A 276 -6.10 -8.08 6.29
N ILE A 277 -5.79 -6.84 6.68
CA ILE A 277 -5.33 -6.49 8.03
C ILE A 277 -6.53 -6.52 8.98
N SER A 278 -6.49 -7.36 10.00
CA SER A 278 -7.55 -7.54 10.98
C SER A 278 -7.69 -6.35 11.93
N MET A 279 -8.85 -6.21 12.57
CA MET A 279 -9.07 -5.20 13.63
C MET A 279 -8.06 -5.29 14.78
N PRO A 280 -7.74 -6.46 15.37
CA PRO A 280 -6.68 -6.58 16.37
C PRO A 280 -5.32 -6.10 15.87
N ALA A 281 -4.95 -6.39 14.63
CA ALA A 281 -3.69 -5.92 14.07
C ALA A 281 -3.70 -4.42 13.80
N LEU A 282 -4.81 -3.86 13.33
CA LEU A 282 -4.98 -2.42 13.14
C LEU A 282 -4.86 -1.65 14.47
N ARG A 283 -5.43 -2.19 15.56
CA ARG A 283 -5.26 -1.62 16.91
C ARG A 283 -3.80 -1.60 17.33
N ARG A 284 -3.08 -2.70 17.16
CA ARG A 284 -1.64 -2.78 17.45
C ARG A 284 -0.83 -1.84 16.56
N LEU A 285 -1.17 -1.76 15.28
CA LEU A 285 -0.54 -0.86 14.32
C LEU A 285 -0.59 0.58 14.83
N VAL A 286 -1.78 1.12 15.13
CA VAL A 286 -1.90 2.51 15.58
C VAL A 286 -1.26 2.76 16.95
N ILE A 287 -1.15 1.73 17.80
CA ILE A 287 -0.57 1.86 19.13
C ILE A 287 0.96 1.84 19.11
N ASP A 288 1.54 0.85 18.43
CA ASP A 288 2.96 0.47 18.56
C ASP A 288 3.78 0.69 17.28
N ASP A 289 3.21 0.39 16.11
CA ASP A 289 3.98 0.25 14.86
C ASP A 289 3.81 1.43 13.89
N LEU A 290 2.77 2.25 14.07
CA LEU A 290 2.50 3.39 13.20
C LEU A 290 3.47 4.53 13.53
N PRO A 291 4.18 5.09 12.54
CA PRO A 291 5.06 6.24 12.75
C PRO A 291 4.31 7.39 13.41
N LYS A 292 4.95 8.06 14.38
CA LYS A 292 4.35 9.19 15.14
C LYS A 292 3.87 10.34 14.26
N GLY A 293 4.46 10.50 13.07
CA GLY A 293 4.08 11.50 12.08
C GLY A 293 2.85 11.13 11.24
N CYS A 294 2.38 9.88 11.30
CA CYS A 294 1.26 9.42 10.49
C CYS A 294 -0.06 9.95 11.02
N ARG A 295 -0.68 10.85 10.24
CA ARG A 295 -1.93 11.52 10.58
C ARG A 295 -3.06 11.23 9.60
N LEU A 296 -2.74 10.59 8.48
CA LEU A 296 -3.70 10.20 7.46
C LEU A 296 -3.67 8.68 7.30
N LEU A 297 -4.63 7.99 7.90
CA LEU A 297 -4.78 6.54 7.80
C LEU A 297 -6.12 6.21 7.14
N SER A 298 -6.08 5.46 6.03
CA SER A 298 -7.27 4.74 5.52
C SER A 298 -7.24 3.30 6.00
N ILE A 299 -8.41 2.76 6.36
CA ILE A 299 -8.54 1.46 7.03
C ILE A 299 -9.36 0.46 6.18
N PRO A 300 -9.22 -0.85 6.43
CA PRO A 300 -10.01 -1.89 5.76
C PRO A 300 -11.53 -1.73 5.99
N ALA A 301 -12.36 -2.20 5.04
CA ALA A 301 -13.82 -2.03 5.10
C ALA A 301 -14.46 -2.66 6.35
N HIS A 302 -14.02 -3.85 6.75
CA HIS A 302 -14.50 -4.52 7.96
C HIS A 302 -14.14 -3.74 9.25
N ALA A 303 -13.05 -2.97 9.21
CA ALA A 303 -12.65 -2.11 10.31
C ALA A 303 -13.54 -0.87 10.42
N ILE A 304 -13.93 -0.29 9.28
CA ILE A 304 -14.90 0.82 9.23
C ILE A 304 -16.22 0.41 9.91
N GLU A 305 -16.74 -0.78 9.57
CA GLU A 305 -17.96 -1.30 10.19
C GLU A 305 -17.81 -1.46 11.71
N THR A 306 -16.67 -1.99 12.15
CA THR A 306 -16.37 -2.14 13.59
C THR A 306 -16.34 -0.81 14.33
N ILE A 307 -15.71 0.22 13.75
CA ILE A 307 -15.61 1.55 14.37
C ILE A 307 -16.96 2.26 14.36
N ASN A 308 -17.74 2.10 13.29
CA ASN A 308 -19.09 2.68 13.21
C ASN A 308 -20.04 2.14 14.28
N ASN A 309 -19.82 0.91 14.75
CA ASN A 309 -20.62 0.26 15.78
C ASN A 309 -19.91 0.25 17.16
N MET A 310 -18.88 1.09 17.36
CA MET A 310 -18.07 1.06 18.59
C MET A 310 -18.88 1.38 19.87
N GLN A 311 -19.93 2.20 19.76
CA GLN A 311 -20.74 2.62 20.91
C GLN A 311 -21.62 1.49 21.45
N GLU A 312 -21.82 0.43 20.67
CA GLU A 312 -22.50 -0.80 21.09
C GLU A 312 -21.54 -1.76 21.80
N LYS A 313 -20.21 -1.58 21.64
CA LYS A 313 -19.20 -2.49 22.21
C LYS A 313 -18.78 -2.11 23.62
N TYR A 314 -18.78 -0.82 23.95
CA TYR A 314 -18.39 -0.29 25.25
C TYR A 314 -18.89 1.15 25.44
N ALA A 315 -18.97 1.60 26.69
CA ALA A 315 -19.16 3.01 27.02
C ALA A 315 -18.04 3.87 26.41
N ALA A 316 -18.40 4.72 25.44
CA ALA A 316 -17.46 5.65 24.80
C ALA A 316 -17.03 6.76 25.77
N ASP A 317 -17.99 7.36 26.47
CA ASP A 317 -17.76 8.40 27.48
C ASP A 317 -17.72 7.76 28.87
N ILE A 318 -16.54 7.77 29.49
CA ILE A 318 -16.31 7.23 30.83
C ILE A 318 -16.49 8.37 31.85
N PRO A 319 -17.42 8.26 32.83
CA PRO A 319 -17.62 9.31 33.83
C PRO A 319 -16.40 9.52 34.74
N ALA A 320 -16.27 10.72 35.31
CA ALA A 320 -15.23 11.02 36.29
C ALA A 320 -15.29 10.05 37.48
N GLY A 321 -14.13 9.54 37.92
CA GLY A 321 -14.01 8.55 38.99
C GLY A 321 -14.01 7.08 38.55
N TYR A 322 -14.20 6.81 37.25
CA TYR A 322 -14.01 5.48 36.66
C TYR A 322 -12.59 5.33 36.11
N ILE A 323 -12.16 4.08 35.89
CA ILE A 323 -10.85 3.78 35.31
C ILE A 323 -10.98 3.86 33.79
N GLU A 324 -10.27 4.81 33.19
CA GLU A 324 -10.19 4.94 31.73
C GLU A 324 -8.90 4.33 31.15
N ASP A 325 -7.79 4.44 31.88
CA ASP A 325 -6.48 3.97 31.44
C ASP A 325 -6.30 2.46 31.74
N PRO A 326 -6.03 1.62 30.71
CA PRO A 326 -5.78 0.19 30.87
C PRO A 326 -4.67 -0.14 31.87
N SER A 327 -3.69 0.75 32.04
CA SER A 327 -2.52 0.55 32.91
C SER A 327 -2.88 0.59 34.39
N LYS A 328 -3.96 1.30 34.76
CA LYS A 328 -4.40 1.47 36.15
C LYS A 328 -5.27 0.31 36.65
N VAL A 329 -5.62 -0.62 35.76
CA VAL A 329 -6.53 -1.74 36.07
C VAL A 329 -5.88 -2.78 36.99
N GLU A 330 -4.57 -3.00 36.88
CA GLU A 330 -3.86 -4.06 37.63
C GLU A 330 -3.93 -3.88 39.15
N HIS A 331 -3.91 -2.62 39.61
CA HIS A 331 -3.93 -2.26 41.02
C HIS A 331 -5.34 -2.01 41.56
N ALA A 332 -6.38 -2.20 40.74
CA ALA A 332 -7.74 -1.89 41.12
C ALA A 332 -8.33 -2.88 42.14
N THR A 333 -9.26 -2.39 42.96
CA THR A 333 -10.02 -3.21 43.91
C THR A 333 -11.22 -3.87 43.23
N MET A 334 -11.69 -4.99 43.79
CA MET A 334 -12.85 -5.73 43.27
C MET A 334 -14.11 -4.86 43.05
N PRO A 335 -14.50 -3.96 43.98
CA PRO A 335 -15.66 -3.08 43.76
C PRO A 335 -15.47 -2.13 42.58
N VAL A 336 -14.25 -1.60 42.40
CA VAL A 336 -13.94 -0.68 41.30
C VAL A 336 -13.99 -1.41 39.96
N LEU A 337 -13.43 -2.63 39.89
CA LEU A 337 -13.47 -3.47 38.68
C LEU A 337 -14.92 -3.78 38.26
N LYS A 338 -15.75 -4.24 39.20
CA LYS A 338 -17.16 -4.55 38.93
C LYS A 338 -17.93 -3.32 38.47
N ARG A 339 -17.80 -2.20 39.18
CA ARG A 339 -18.45 -0.94 38.82
C ARG A 339 -18.07 -0.46 37.42
N ASN A 340 -16.80 -0.59 37.03
CA ASN A 340 -16.34 -0.26 35.67
C ASN A 340 -16.92 -1.22 34.62
N LEU A 341 -16.91 -2.52 34.88
CA LEU A 341 -17.49 -3.50 33.96
C LEU A 341 -19.02 -3.32 33.81
N GLU A 342 -19.74 -3.01 34.89
CA GLU A 342 -21.17 -2.67 34.86
C GLU A 342 -21.46 -1.45 33.97
N LEU A 343 -20.57 -0.46 33.95
CA LEU A 343 -20.70 0.70 33.06
C LEU A 343 -20.67 0.24 31.59
N HIS A 344 -19.72 -0.62 31.21
CA HIS A 344 -19.63 -1.14 29.85
C HIS A 344 -20.75 -2.15 29.53
N ALA A 345 -21.21 -2.92 30.51
CA ALA A 345 -22.29 -3.90 30.36
C ALA A 345 -23.65 -3.27 29.99
N LYS A 346 -23.84 -1.99 30.33
CA LYS A 346 -25.03 -1.22 29.88
C LYS A 346 -25.11 -1.07 28.36
N PHE A 347 -23.97 -1.07 27.67
CA PHE A 347 -23.88 -0.95 26.22
C PHE A 347 -23.74 -2.30 25.55
N ASN A 348 -22.94 -3.18 26.15
CA ASN A 348 -22.69 -4.52 25.64
C ASN A 348 -23.06 -5.58 26.69
N LYS A 349 -24.19 -6.27 26.47
CA LYS A 349 -24.72 -7.29 27.40
C LYS A 349 -23.80 -8.52 27.53
N ASP A 350 -22.86 -8.72 26.60
CA ASP A 350 -21.90 -9.83 26.66
C ASP A 350 -20.78 -9.57 27.68
N VAL A 351 -20.67 -8.35 28.21
CA VAL A 351 -19.68 -8.01 29.24
C VAL A 351 -20.08 -8.63 30.59
N GLN A 352 -19.39 -9.69 30.96
CA GLN A 352 -19.57 -10.35 32.24
C GLN A 352 -18.95 -9.54 33.40
N VAL A 353 -19.73 -9.32 34.45
CA VAL A 353 -19.34 -8.60 35.68
C VAL A 353 -18.92 -9.59 36.80
N THR A 354 -19.19 -10.87 36.62
CA THR A 354 -18.81 -11.94 37.54
C THR A 354 -17.47 -12.57 37.15
N GLY A 355 -16.83 -13.24 38.11
CA GLY A 355 -15.54 -13.90 37.91
C GLY A 355 -14.52 -13.62 39.02
N THR A 356 -13.35 -14.22 38.88
CA THR A 356 -12.20 -13.98 39.77
C THR A 356 -11.60 -12.58 39.54
N LYS A 357 -10.84 -12.04 40.51
CA LYS A 357 -10.18 -10.73 40.35
C LYS A 357 -9.34 -10.67 39.07
N VAL A 358 -8.61 -11.74 38.77
CA VAL A 358 -7.73 -11.84 37.59
C VAL A 358 -8.54 -11.76 36.30
N GLU A 359 -9.67 -12.48 36.21
CA GLU A 359 -10.57 -12.42 35.05
C GLU A 359 -11.16 -11.02 34.85
N LEU A 360 -11.63 -10.38 35.92
CA LEU A 360 -12.19 -9.03 35.84
C LEU A 360 -11.13 -8.01 35.40
N VAL A 361 -9.91 -8.10 35.93
CA VAL A 361 -8.76 -7.28 35.51
C VAL A 361 -8.48 -7.49 34.03
N HIS A 362 -8.35 -8.73 33.57
CA HIS A 362 -8.07 -9.04 32.17
C HIS A 362 -9.15 -8.50 31.23
N ARG A 363 -10.43 -8.72 31.59
CA ARG A 363 -11.58 -8.26 30.81
C ARG A 363 -11.66 -6.74 30.73
N LEU A 364 -11.51 -6.04 31.86
CA LEU A 364 -11.55 -4.59 31.87
C LEU A 364 -10.35 -4.00 31.10
N LYS A 365 -9.15 -4.57 31.28
CA LYS A 365 -7.95 -4.16 30.54
C LYS A 365 -8.12 -4.33 29.02
N ALA A 366 -8.72 -5.44 28.58
CA ALA A 366 -9.03 -5.68 27.17
C ALA A 366 -10.07 -4.69 26.62
N LEU A 367 -11.14 -4.41 27.36
CA LEU A 367 -12.17 -3.45 26.97
C LEU A 367 -11.60 -2.03 26.84
N LEU A 368 -10.90 -1.55 27.87
CA LEU A 368 -10.28 -0.23 27.88
C LEU A 368 -9.18 -0.14 26.80
N GLY A 369 -8.40 -1.20 26.60
CA GLY A 369 -7.36 -1.26 25.58
C GLY A 369 -7.95 -1.17 24.15
N ASN A 370 -9.03 -1.91 23.90
CA ASN A 370 -9.76 -1.83 22.64
C ASN A 370 -10.35 -0.43 22.42
N ARG A 371 -11.00 0.14 23.44
CA ARG A 371 -11.54 1.50 23.39
C ARG A 371 -10.45 2.52 23.07
N TYR A 372 -9.35 2.49 23.80
CA TYR A 372 -8.23 3.41 23.61
C TYR A 372 -7.67 3.30 22.18
N SER A 373 -7.48 2.08 21.69
CA SER A 373 -6.97 1.83 20.34
C SER A 373 -7.95 2.31 19.26
N ASP A 374 -9.24 2.04 19.42
CA ASP A 374 -10.28 2.49 18.48
C ASP A 374 -10.37 4.02 18.44
N MET A 375 -10.28 4.69 19.59
CA MET A 375 -10.21 6.16 19.65
C MET A 375 -8.98 6.71 18.95
N ARG A 376 -7.82 6.05 19.09
CA ARG A 376 -6.62 6.45 18.35
C ARG A 376 -6.78 6.22 16.84
N ILE A 377 -7.40 5.11 16.41
CA ILE A 377 -7.72 4.90 15.00
C ILE A 377 -8.59 6.06 14.49
N VAL A 378 -9.64 6.45 15.22
CA VAL A 378 -10.48 7.61 14.88
C VAL A 378 -9.70 8.92 14.82
N ALA A 379 -8.69 9.11 15.66
CA ALA A 379 -7.86 10.31 15.66
C ALA A 379 -6.91 10.42 14.46
N VAL A 380 -6.51 9.29 13.86
CA VAL A 380 -5.64 9.25 12.66
C VAL A 380 -6.40 8.93 11.37
N LEU A 381 -7.70 8.60 11.48
CA LEU A 381 -8.58 8.45 10.34
C LEU A 381 -8.70 9.80 9.64
N GLY A 382 -8.45 9.81 8.32
CA GLY A 382 -8.41 10.99 7.46
C GLY A 382 -9.69 11.81 7.42
N ARG A 383 -10.01 12.50 8.51
CA ARG A 383 -11.01 13.56 8.54
C ARG A 383 -10.25 14.85 8.29
N ALA A 384 -10.55 15.49 7.17
CA ALA A 384 -10.19 16.88 6.95
C ALA A 384 -10.60 17.68 8.18
N ASN A 385 -9.63 18.30 8.86
CA ASN A 385 -9.91 19.37 9.80
C ASN A 385 -10.23 20.64 9.03
#